data_AF-A0A7W5X9I4-F1
#
_entry.id   AF-A0A7W5X9I4-F1
#
_cell.length_a   1.000
_cell.length_b   1.000
_cell.length_c   1.000
_cell.angle_alpha   90.00
_cell.angle_beta   90.00
_cell.angle_gamma   90.00
#
_symmetry.space_group_name_H-M   'P 1'
#
loop_
_entity.id
_entity.type
_entity.pdbx_description
1 polymer ?
#
loop_
_entity_poly.entity_id
_entity_poly.type
_entity_poly.pdbx_seq_one_letter_code
_entity_poly.pdbx_strand_id
1 'polypeptide(L)'
;MTDYDDRRQREAMVEICRKMNASGINQGTAGNVSIRNPHGFLVTPTSLPYDEMTPDDLVQMNFDGTYEGRRRPSSEWRFHRDILAARDDINVVLHCHSVYATTLACHHKTIPSFHYMTGVAGGTTIRCAKYATFGTQALSDNALEALQGRLACLLGQHGQISLGKTLPSALALAIEVETISRLYVQALTLGEPPVLSDEEMARVLQQMKNMSYGQAPDLDGVNDIARPKQR
;
A
#
# COMPACT_ATOMS: atom_id res chain seq x y z
N MET A 1 -18.00 -14.53 11.41
CA MET A 1 -17.00 -15.19 10.55
C MET A 1 -16.94 -16.64 11.00
N THR A 2 -16.93 -17.61 10.09
CA THR A 2 -16.75 -19.01 10.50
C THR A 2 -15.27 -19.30 10.75
N ASP A 3 -14.94 -20.34 11.53
CA ASP A 3 -13.54 -20.78 11.72
C ASP A 3 -12.86 -21.10 10.37
N TYR A 4 -13.64 -21.58 9.40
CA TYR A 4 -13.18 -21.83 8.03
C TYR A 4 -12.80 -20.53 7.30
N ASP A 5 -13.61 -19.47 7.44
CA ASP A 5 -13.32 -18.17 6.84
C ASP A 5 -12.07 -17.52 7.47
N ASP A 6 -11.90 -17.63 8.79
CA ASP A 6 -10.71 -17.14 9.50
C ASP A 6 -9.45 -17.84 9.00
N ARG A 7 -9.48 -19.18 8.94
CA ARG A 7 -8.34 -19.97 8.47
C ARG A 7 -7.94 -19.60 7.05
N ARG A 8 -8.91 -19.47 6.15
CA ARG A 8 -8.66 -19.07 4.75
C ARG A 8 -8.07 -17.66 4.64
N GLN A 9 -8.54 -16.72 5.47
CA GLN A 9 -8.01 -15.36 5.50
C GLN A 9 -6.55 -15.34 5.97
N ARG A 10 -6.22 -16.12 7.00
CA ARG A 10 -4.85 -16.29 7.50
C ARG A 10 -3.93 -16.90 6.45
N GLU A 11 -4.37 -17.95 5.76
CA GLU A 11 -3.62 -18.59 4.69
C GLU A 11 -3.33 -17.62 3.52
N ALA A 12 -4.34 -16.86 3.09
CA ALA A 12 -4.17 -15.84 2.05
C ALA A 12 -3.19 -14.73 2.48
N MET A 13 -3.22 -14.34 3.74
CA MET A 13 -2.31 -13.33 4.28
C MET A 13 -0.85 -13.82 4.32
N VAL A 14 -0.61 -15.08 4.72
CA VAL A 14 0.72 -15.71 4.65
C VAL A 14 1.22 -15.78 3.21
N GLU A 15 0.35 -16.18 2.27
CA GLU A 15 0.69 -16.23 0.84
C GLU A 15 1.11 -14.85 0.32
N ILE A 16 0.40 -13.79 0.73
CA ILE A 16 0.70 -12.41 0.31
C ILE A 16 2.03 -11.93 0.88
N CYS A 17 2.35 -12.27 2.13
CA CYS A 17 3.67 -11.96 2.70
C CYS A 17 4.79 -12.64 1.91
N ARG A 18 4.62 -13.90 1.52
CA ARG A 18 5.59 -14.61 0.68
C ARG A 18 5.72 -14.00 -0.71
N LYS A 19 4.61 -13.62 -1.35
CA LYS A 19 4.61 -12.90 -2.64
C LYS A 19 5.29 -11.54 -2.52
N MET A 20 5.11 -10.83 -1.41
CA MET A 20 5.80 -9.57 -1.14
C MET A 20 7.32 -9.77 -1.15
N ASN A 21 7.84 -10.78 -0.45
CA ASN A 21 9.27 -11.13 -0.51
C ASN A 21 9.70 -11.54 -1.91
N ALA A 22 8.95 -12.40 -2.58
CA ALA A 22 9.27 -12.89 -3.92
C ALA A 22 9.30 -11.77 -4.98
N SER A 23 8.52 -10.68 -4.78
CA SER A 23 8.55 -9.50 -5.66
C SER A 23 9.80 -8.63 -5.49
N GLY A 24 10.60 -8.86 -4.45
CA GLY A 24 11.82 -8.11 -4.15
C GLY A 24 11.59 -6.77 -3.44
N ILE A 25 10.34 -6.37 -3.17
CA ILE A 25 10.03 -5.10 -2.49
C ILE A 25 10.17 -5.18 -0.97
N ASN A 26 10.36 -6.37 -0.41
CA ASN A 26 10.61 -6.56 1.02
C ASN A 26 11.82 -7.47 1.22
N GLN A 27 12.67 -7.12 2.18
CA GLN A 27 13.87 -7.86 2.54
C GLN A 27 13.75 -8.38 3.97
N GLY A 28 13.89 -9.69 4.13
CA GLY A 28 13.79 -10.35 5.44
C GLY A 28 12.43 -10.13 6.11
N THR A 29 12.47 -9.59 7.33
CA THR A 29 11.32 -9.44 8.25
C THR A 29 10.94 -7.99 8.50
N ALA A 30 11.38 -7.06 7.64
CA ALA A 30 11.16 -5.62 7.82
C ALA A 30 9.69 -5.22 7.62
N GLY A 31 9.07 -5.69 6.53
CA GLY A 31 7.67 -5.41 6.22
C GLY A 31 6.68 -6.05 7.18
N ASN A 32 5.43 -5.62 7.07
CA ASN A 32 4.33 -6.16 7.83
C ASN A 32 3.00 -5.92 7.09
N VAL A 33 2.03 -6.80 7.34
CA VAL A 33 0.72 -6.76 6.70
C VAL A 33 -0.34 -6.84 7.78
N SER A 34 -1.46 -6.14 7.59
CA SER A 34 -2.68 -6.37 8.36
C SER A 34 -3.90 -6.48 7.46
N ILE A 35 -4.93 -7.17 7.96
CA ILE A 35 -6.25 -7.21 7.32
C ILE A 35 -7.37 -7.10 8.37
N ARG A 36 -8.34 -6.22 8.13
CA ARG A 36 -9.56 -6.07 8.92
C ARG A 36 -10.39 -7.35 8.88
N ASN A 37 -10.99 -7.69 10.02
CA ASN A 37 -12.01 -8.71 10.12
C ASN A 37 -13.12 -8.27 11.10
N PRO A 38 -14.21 -9.03 11.27
CA PRO A 38 -15.30 -8.65 12.18
C PRO A 38 -14.91 -8.50 13.66
N HIS A 39 -13.73 -8.97 14.05
CA HIS A 39 -13.24 -8.96 15.43
C HIS A 39 -12.08 -7.98 15.63
N GLY A 40 -11.86 -7.04 14.69
CA GLY A 40 -10.72 -6.13 14.69
C GLY A 40 -9.87 -6.33 13.44
N PHE A 41 -8.65 -6.84 13.61
CA PHE A 41 -7.75 -7.10 12.49
C PHE A 41 -6.71 -8.18 12.81
N LEU A 42 -6.29 -8.90 11.77
CA LEU A 42 -5.10 -9.75 11.81
C LEU A 42 -3.87 -8.92 11.45
N VAL A 43 -2.73 -9.18 12.09
CA VAL A 43 -1.43 -8.57 11.75
C VAL A 43 -0.33 -9.63 11.77
N THR A 44 0.69 -9.44 10.92
CA THR A 44 1.90 -10.27 10.97
C THR A 44 2.60 -10.18 12.33
N PRO A 45 3.18 -11.27 12.84
CA PRO A 45 3.96 -11.23 14.07
C PRO A 45 5.28 -10.48 13.89
N THR A 46 5.89 -10.05 14.99
CA THR A 46 7.23 -9.43 14.96
C THR A 46 8.30 -10.46 14.57
N SER A 47 9.24 -10.04 13.71
CA SER A 47 10.54 -10.69 13.49
C SER A 47 10.50 -12.16 13.05
N LEU A 48 9.41 -12.63 12.42
CA LEU A 48 9.31 -13.99 11.89
C LEU A 48 9.51 -14.00 10.36
N PRO A 49 10.45 -14.78 9.82
CA PRO A 49 10.59 -14.97 8.38
C PRO A 49 9.30 -15.46 7.73
N TYR A 50 8.91 -14.88 6.59
CA TYR A 50 7.63 -15.20 5.94
C TYR A 50 7.57 -16.60 5.30
N ASP A 51 8.71 -17.18 4.97
CA ASP A 51 8.85 -18.56 4.54
C ASP A 51 8.56 -19.54 5.67
N GLU A 52 8.97 -19.23 6.89
CA GLU A 52 8.69 -20.02 8.09
C GLU A 52 7.29 -19.73 8.71
N MET A 53 6.70 -18.58 8.39
CA MET A 53 5.43 -18.15 8.98
C MET A 53 4.27 -19.07 8.59
N THR A 54 3.49 -19.50 9.59
CA THR A 54 2.26 -20.28 9.41
C THR A 54 1.02 -19.43 9.73
N PRO A 55 -0.18 -19.84 9.27
CA PRO A 55 -1.42 -19.13 9.61
C PRO A 55 -1.64 -18.92 11.11
N ASP A 56 -1.16 -19.85 11.94
CA ASP A 56 -1.30 -19.84 13.40
C ASP A 56 -0.32 -18.87 14.10
N ASP A 57 0.66 -18.33 13.36
CA ASP A 57 1.56 -17.28 13.86
C ASP A 57 0.98 -15.87 13.71
N LEU A 58 -0.04 -15.69 12.87
CA LEU A 58 -0.70 -14.40 12.71
C LEU A 58 -1.43 -14.00 13.99
N VAL A 59 -1.32 -12.72 14.34
CA VAL A 59 -1.81 -12.20 15.62
C VAL A 59 -3.14 -11.51 15.40
N GLN A 60 -4.16 -11.89 16.17
CA GLN A 60 -5.45 -11.20 16.19
C GLN A 60 -5.35 -9.99 17.12
N MET A 61 -5.77 -8.83 16.66
CA MET A 61 -5.77 -7.59 17.44
C MET A 61 -7.14 -6.93 17.43
N ASN A 62 -7.47 -6.30 18.56
CA ASN A 62 -8.62 -5.42 18.71
C ASN A 62 -8.21 -3.96 18.48
N PHE A 63 -9.18 -3.10 18.17
CA PHE A 63 -8.94 -1.65 17.99
C PHE A 63 -8.60 -0.91 19.29
N ASP A 64 -8.76 -1.53 20.46
CA ASP A 64 -8.25 -0.98 21.73
C ASP A 64 -6.75 -1.27 21.95
N GLY A 65 -6.12 -2.06 21.06
CA GLY A 65 -4.72 -2.46 21.15
C GLY A 65 -4.45 -3.76 21.92
N THR A 66 -5.49 -4.44 22.43
CA THR A 66 -5.35 -5.80 22.97
C THR A 66 -5.13 -6.81 21.85
N TYR A 67 -4.47 -7.94 22.15
CA TYR A 67 -4.16 -8.96 21.16
C TYR A 67 -4.27 -10.38 21.72
N GLU A 68 -4.56 -11.33 20.82
CA GLU A 68 -4.62 -12.76 21.07
C GLU A 68 -3.69 -13.51 20.10
N GLY A 69 -3.12 -14.62 20.57
CA GLY A 69 -2.23 -15.48 19.79
C GLY A 69 -0.93 -15.82 20.51
N ARG A 70 -0.18 -16.77 19.94
CA ARG A 70 1.07 -17.28 20.53
C ARG A 70 2.28 -16.37 20.33
N ARG A 71 2.19 -15.41 19.40
CA ARG A 71 3.26 -14.48 19.01
C ARG A 71 2.92 -13.06 19.45
N ARG A 72 3.94 -12.21 19.55
CA ARG A 72 3.76 -10.76 19.66
C ARG A 72 3.43 -10.18 18.27
N PRO A 73 2.54 -9.19 18.16
CA PRO A 73 2.27 -8.52 16.89
C PRO A 73 3.50 -7.78 16.38
N SER A 74 3.50 -7.39 15.10
CA SER A 74 4.49 -6.46 14.54
C SER A 74 4.73 -5.27 15.47
N SER A 75 5.97 -4.79 15.59
CA SER A 75 6.30 -3.58 16.36
C SER A 75 5.53 -2.34 15.88
N GLU A 76 5.01 -2.38 14.65
CA GLU A 76 4.38 -1.27 13.96
C GLU A 76 2.86 -1.36 13.88
N TRP A 77 2.25 -2.26 14.64
CA TRP A 77 0.80 -2.46 14.67
C TRP A 77 -0.03 -1.18 14.86
N ARG A 78 0.55 -0.12 15.48
CA ARG A 78 -0.15 1.15 15.75
C ARG A 78 -0.66 1.84 14.50
N PHE A 79 0.18 1.99 13.46
CA PHE A 79 -0.31 2.61 12.22
C PHE A 79 -1.31 1.71 11.49
N HIS A 80 -1.17 0.38 11.58
CA HIS A 80 -2.16 -0.53 11.01
C HIS A 80 -3.53 -0.31 11.67
N ARG A 81 -3.56 -0.28 13.02
CA ARG A 81 -4.76 -0.03 13.79
C ARG A 81 -5.37 1.32 13.42
N ASP A 82 -4.59 2.38 13.48
CA ASP A 82 -5.10 3.75 13.35
C ASP A 82 -5.57 4.06 11.93
N ILE A 83 -4.83 3.57 10.92
CA ILE A 83 -5.26 3.67 9.51
C ILE A 83 -6.57 2.93 9.30
N LEU A 84 -6.67 1.67 9.76
CA LEU A 84 -7.92 0.91 9.64
C LEU A 84 -9.04 1.61 10.41
N ALA A 85 -8.83 2.06 11.64
CA ALA A 85 -9.86 2.76 12.41
C ALA A 85 -10.34 4.06 11.74
N ALA A 86 -9.47 4.77 11.02
CA ALA A 86 -9.82 6.01 10.33
C ALA A 86 -10.39 5.80 8.90
N ARG A 87 -10.27 4.61 8.32
CA ARG A 87 -10.59 4.32 6.91
C ARG A 87 -11.44 3.06 6.78
N ASP A 88 -12.76 3.21 6.93
CA ASP A 88 -13.72 2.12 6.74
C ASP A 88 -13.79 1.61 5.30
N ASP A 89 -13.31 2.40 4.33
CA ASP A 89 -13.18 2.01 2.93
C ASP A 89 -11.97 1.11 2.64
N ILE A 90 -11.11 0.89 3.64
CA ILE A 90 -9.87 0.11 3.58
C ILE A 90 -9.95 -1.11 4.51
N ASN A 91 -9.47 -2.25 4.00
CA ASN A 91 -9.40 -3.50 4.75
C ASN A 91 -7.97 -3.99 4.94
N VAL A 92 -7.00 -3.54 4.14
CA VAL A 92 -5.62 -4.04 4.17
C VAL A 92 -4.66 -2.89 4.26
N VAL A 93 -3.68 -3.02 5.15
CA VAL A 93 -2.51 -2.14 5.24
C VAL A 93 -1.29 -3.01 5.02
N LEU A 94 -0.49 -2.68 4.02
CA LEU A 94 0.77 -3.35 3.72
C LEU A 94 1.90 -2.33 3.82
N HIS A 95 2.92 -2.69 4.59
CA HIS A 95 4.12 -1.90 4.76
C HIS A 95 5.35 -2.73 4.35
N CYS A 96 6.29 -2.09 3.68
CA CYS A 96 7.56 -2.69 3.29
C CYS A 96 8.66 -1.63 3.15
N HIS A 97 9.91 -2.10 3.16
CA HIS A 97 11.11 -1.27 2.98
C HIS A 97 11.65 -1.46 1.56
N SER A 98 10.86 -1.08 0.56
CA SER A 98 11.25 -1.24 -0.85
C SER A 98 12.33 -0.24 -1.25
N VAL A 99 13.30 -0.65 -2.06
CA VAL A 99 14.60 0.03 -2.19
C VAL A 99 14.46 1.46 -2.70
N TYR A 100 13.74 1.68 -3.80
CA TYR A 100 13.64 3.01 -4.41
C TYR A 100 12.68 3.92 -3.65
N ALA A 101 11.56 3.39 -3.16
CA ALA A 101 10.65 4.14 -2.31
C ALA A 101 11.35 4.62 -1.02
N THR A 102 12.12 3.73 -0.39
CA THR A 102 12.93 4.05 0.80
C THR A 102 14.04 5.04 0.47
N THR A 103 14.67 4.94 -0.71
CA THR A 103 15.67 5.93 -1.18
C THR A 103 15.10 7.34 -1.19
N LEU A 104 13.92 7.53 -1.80
CA LEU A 104 13.23 8.82 -1.81
C LEU A 104 12.81 9.25 -0.40
N ALA A 105 12.32 8.32 0.41
CA ALA A 105 11.91 8.58 1.79
C ALA A 105 13.06 9.02 2.69
N CYS A 106 14.28 8.49 2.50
CA CYS A 106 15.50 8.94 3.20
C CYS A 106 15.83 10.41 2.91
N HIS A 107 15.39 10.93 1.76
CA HIS A 107 15.51 12.33 1.37
C HIS A 107 14.23 13.15 1.62
N HIS A 108 13.23 12.58 2.31
CA HIS A 108 11.94 13.23 2.58
C HIS A 108 11.26 13.76 1.30
N LYS A 109 11.48 13.08 0.16
CA LYS A 109 10.95 13.50 -1.14
C LYS A 109 9.54 12.98 -1.36
N THR A 110 8.61 13.91 -1.60
CA THR A 110 7.30 13.59 -2.18
C THR A 110 7.47 13.30 -3.68
N ILE A 111 6.79 12.27 -4.19
CA ILE A 111 6.78 11.93 -5.62
C ILE A 111 5.68 12.75 -6.30
N PRO A 112 6.01 13.65 -7.25
CA PRO A 112 5.01 14.40 -8.01
C PRO A 112 4.38 13.55 -9.11
N SER A 113 3.34 14.06 -9.78
CA SER A 113 2.78 13.44 -11.00
C SER A 113 3.68 13.60 -12.23
N PHE A 114 4.95 13.19 -12.12
CA PHE A 114 5.88 13.13 -13.26
C PHE A 114 5.48 12.01 -14.25
N HIS A 115 4.67 11.07 -13.79
CA HIS A 115 4.09 9.97 -14.56
C HIS A 115 2.63 9.76 -14.11
N TYR A 116 1.72 9.53 -15.07
CA TYR A 116 0.27 9.44 -14.80
C TYR A 116 -0.09 8.33 -13.80
N MET A 117 0.69 7.25 -13.75
CA MET A 117 0.49 6.16 -12.78
C MET A 117 0.67 6.59 -11.32
N THR A 118 1.22 7.77 -11.03
CA THR A 118 1.17 8.36 -9.67
C THR A 118 -0.29 8.41 -9.14
N GLY A 119 -1.27 8.54 -10.04
CA GLY A 119 -2.70 8.50 -9.75
C GLY A 119 -3.18 7.23 -9.04
N VAL A 120 -2.50 6.09 -9.19
CA VAL A 120 -2.88 4.83 -8.52
C VAL A 120 -2.79 4.93 -6.99
N ALA A 121 -2.00 5.87 -6.47
CA ALA A 121 -1.94 6.20 -5.05
C ALA A 121 -3.14 7.06 -4.57
N GLY A 122 -4.17 7.26 -5.40
CA GLY A 122 -5.40 7.96 -5.06
C GLY A 122 -5.34 9.48 -5.13
N GLY A 123 -4.31 10.05 -5.78
CA GLY A 123 -4.18 11.49 -5.95
C GLY A 123 -3.00 11.88 -6.84
N THR A 124 -2.62 13.16 -6.83
CA THR A 124 -1.58 13.72 -7.72
C THR A 124 -0.16 13.57 -7.20
N THR A 125 0.01 12.94 -6.03
CA THR A 125 1.31 12.81 -5.35
C THR A 125 1.34 11.57 -4.47
N ILE A 126 2.53 10.97 -4.31
CA ILE A 126 2.83 10.03 -3.21
C ILE A 126 3.63 10.82 -2.18
N ARG A 127 2.97 11.20 -1.08
CA ARG A 127 3.57 12.05 -0.04
C ARG A 127 4.57 11.28 0.80
N CYS A 128 5.58 11.97 1.30
CA CYS A 128 6.48 11.45 2.32
C CYS A 128 6.08 11.99 3.70
N ALA A 129 5.74 11.10 4.62
CA ALA A 129 5.46 11.42 6.01
C ALA A 129 6.74 11.86 6.74
N LYS A 130 6.59 12.75 7.74
CA LYS A 130 7.71 13.16 8.61
C LYS A 130 8.27 11.94 9.36
N TYR A 131 9.57 11.97 9.61
CA TYR A 131 10.22 10.93 10.42
C TYR A 131 9.67 10.92 11.86
N ALA A 132 9.50 9.71 12.38
CA ALA A 132 9.36 9.42 13.79
C ALA A 132 9.90 8.00 14.01
N THR A 133 10.32 7.69 15.24
CA THR A 133 10.85 6.36 15.58
C THR A 133 9.80 5.28 15.31
N PHE A 134 10.23 4.15 14.72
CA PHE A 134 9.35 3.03 14.40
C PHE A 134 8.55 2.54 15.62
N GLY A 135 7.33 2.05 15.36
CA GLY A 135 6.43 1.56 16.39
C GLY A 135 5.85 2.60 17.36
N THR A 136 6.17 3.90 17.20
CA THR A 136 5.61 4.98 18.04
C THR A 136 4.25 5.47 17.55
N GLN A 137 3.48 6.11 18.43
CA GLN A 137 2.25 6.81 18.05
C GLN A 137 2.54 7.97 17.08
N ALA A 138 3.64 8.69 17.27
CA ALA A 138 4.03 9.80 16.38
C ALA A 138 4.24 9.35 14.92
N LEU A 139 4.79 8.15 14.69
CA LEU A 139 4.90 7.59 13.34
C LEU A 139 3.51 7.30 12.74
N SER A 140 2.61 6.77 13.55
CA SER A 140 1.22 6.53 13.16
C SER A 140 0.54 7.83 12.73
N ASP A 141 0.60 8.87 13.57
CA ASP A 141 -0.03 10.16 13.31
C ASP A 141 0.51 10.80 12.01
N ASN A 142 1.84 10.75 11.80
CA ASN A 142 2.48 11.24 10.57
C ASN A 142 2.05 10.44 9.33
N ALA A 143 1.88 9.12 9.45
CA ALA A 143 1.41 8.28 8.35
C ALA A 143 -0.04 8.62 7.97
N LEU A 144 -0.93 8.81 8.95
CA LEU A 144 -2.31 9.24 8.69
C LEU A 144 -2.37 10.60 7.98
N GLU A 145 -1.56 11.57 8.40
CA GLU A 145 -1.45 12.88 7.74
C GLU A 145 -1.09 12.71 6.25
N ALA A 146 -0.04 11.92 5.96
CA ALA A 146 0.39 11.68 4.58
C ALA A 146 -0.66 10.94 3.73
N LEU A 147 -1.43 10.04 4.36
CA LEU A 147 -2.46 9.22 3.72
C LEU A 147 -3.82 9.91 3.51
N GLN A 148 -3.99 11.15 3.95
CA GLN A 148 -5.25 11.89 3.73
C GLN A 148 -5.58 12.00 2.23
N GLY A 149 -6.68 11.38 1.80
CA GLY A 149 -7.06 11.31 0.39
C GLY A 149 -6.02 10.59 -0.48
N ARG A 150 -5.30 9.62 0.08
CA ARG A 150 -4.32 8.76 -0.61
C ARG A 150 -4.52 7.30 -0.24
N LEU A 151 -3.96 6.43 -1.06
CA LEU A 151 -3.86 4.98 -0.88
C LEU A 151 -2.43 4.53 -0.62
N ALA A 152 -1.43 5.39 -0.82
CA ALA A 152 -0.05 5.08 -0.47
C ALA A 152 0.71 6.33 0.00
N CYS A 153 1.71 6.11 0.83
CA CYS A 153 2.66 7.13 1.25
C CYS A 153 4.06 6.53 1.50
N LEU A 154 5.07 7.38 1.47
CA LEU A 154 6.40 7.07 1.99
C LEU A 154 6.48 7.45 3.46
N LEU A 155 7.35 6.80 4.21
CA LEU A 155 7.67 7.10 5.60
C LEU A 155 9.12 7.59 5.67
N GLY A 156 9.33 8.85 6.07
CA GLY A 156 10.64 9.48 6.09
C GLY A 156 11.71 8.60 6.75
N GLN A 157 12.81 8.34 6.04
CA GLN A 157 13.93 7.47 6.47
C GLN A 157 13.51 6.06 6.93
N HIS A 158 12.46 5.48 6.32
CA HIS A 158 11.89 4.22 6.80
C HIS A 158 11.46 3.27 5.67
N GLY A 159 10.42 3.61 4.91
CA GLY A 159 9.82 2.70 3.93
C GLY A 159 8.58 3.27 3.26
N GLN A 160 7.63 2.41 2.89
CA GLN A 160 6.34 2.81 2.32
C GLN A 160 5.16 2.10 2.98
N ILE A 161 3.98 2.70 2.88
CA ILE A 161 2.69 2.08 3.22
C ILE A 161 1.80 2.12 1.98
N SER A 162 1.13 1.01 1.70
CA SER A 162 0.11 0.86 0.66
C SER A 162 -1.18 0.27 1.23
N LEU A 163 -2.32 0.84 0.85
CA LEU A 163 -3.65 0.50 1.32
C LEU A 163 -4.45 -0.25 0.26
N GLY A 164 -5.30 -1.18 0.68
CA GLY A 164 -6.15 -1.93 -0.24
C GLY A 164 -7.47 -2.39 0.37
N LYS A 165 -8.42 -2.72 -0.51
CA LYS A 165 -9.67 -3.40 -0.13
C LYS A 165 -9.48 -4.90 0.02
N THR A 166 -8.48 -5.44 -0.65
CA THR A 166 -8.09 -6.86 -0.64
C THR A 166 -6.57 -6.99 -0.56
N LEU A 167 -6.07 -8.12 -0.08
CA LEU A 167 -4.63 -8.35 0.01
C LEU A 167 -3.93 -8.23 -1.35
N PRO A 168 -4.46 -8.81 -2.46
CA PRO A 168 -3.85 -8.63 -3.78
C PRO A 168 -3.79 -7.17 -4.22
N SER A 169 -4.83 -6.37 -3.95
CA SER A 169 -4.84 -4.95 -4.33
C SER A 169 -3.79 -4.12 -3.58
N ALA A 170 -3.58 -4.40 -2.28
CA ALA A 170 -2.56 -3.72 -1.49
C ALA A 170 -1.14 -4.08 -1.95
N LEU A 171 -0.90 -5.36 -2.26
CA LEU A 171 0.38 -5.82 -2.81
C LEU A 171 0.66 -5.21 -4.19
N ALA A 172 -0.33 -5.21 -5.09
CA ALA A 172 -0.19 -4.60 -6.40
C ALA A 172 0.17 -3.11 -6.31
N LEU A 173 -0.49 -2.36 -5.42
CA LEU A 173 -0.17 -0.96 -5.18
C LEU A 173 1.25 -0.78 -4.63
N ALA A 174 1.69 -1.62 -3.69
CA ALA A 174 3.05 -1.53 -3.13
C ALA A 174 4.14 -1.76 -4.19
N ILE A 175 3.92 -2.72 -5.11
CA ILE A 175 4.80 -2.99 -6.25
C ILE A 175 4.82 -1.79 -7.20
N GLU A 176 3.65 -1.19 -7.46
CA GLU A 176 3.54 -0.03 -8.35
C GLU A 176 4.22 1.22 -7.75
N VAL A 177 4.05 1.45 -6.44
CA VAL A 177 4.76 2.53 -5.71
C VAL A 177 6.27 2.37 -5.83
N GLU A 178 6.80 1.15 -5.68
CA GLU A 178 8.23 0.89 -5.87
C GLU A 178 8.66 1.13 -7.33
N THR A 179 7.84 0.71 -8.29
CA THR A 179 8.11 0.90 -9.73
C THR A 179 8.16 2.38 -10.10
N ILE A 180 7.18 3.16 -9.65
CA ILE A 180 7.13 4.62 -9.84
C ILE A 180 8.30 5.29 -9.13
N SER A 181 8.64 4.85 -7.92
CA SER A 181 9.79 5.38 -7.17
C SER A 181 11.10 5.16 -7.92
N ARG A 182 11.30 3.96 -8.49
CA ARG A 182 12.46 3.64 -9.32
C ARG A 182 12.54 4.54 -10.56
N LEU A 183 11.41 4.68 -11.27
CA LEU A 183 11.34 5.55 -12.44
C LEU A 183 11.65 7.00 -12.07
N TYR A 184 11.15 7.50 -10.94
CA TYR A 184 11.40 8.88 -10.51
C TYR A 184 12.89 9.10 -10.19
N VAL A 185 13.50 8.20 -9.42
CA VAL A 185 14.95 8.26 -9.12
C VAL A 185 15.78 8.23 -10.40
N GLN A 186 15.42 7.39 -11.36
CA GLN A 186 16.11 7.33 -12.66
C GLN A 186 15.88 8.58 -13.51
N ALA A 187 14.65 9.10 -13.56
CA ALA A 187 14.33 10.34 -14.27
C ALA A 187 15.13 11.52 -13.74
N LEU A 188 15.29 11.62 -12.40
CA LEU A 188 16.10 12.65 -11.75
C LEU A 188 17.57 12.64 -12.17
N THR A 189 18.11 11.53 -12.68
CA THR A 189 19.48 11.50 -13.23
C THR A 189 19.62 12.29 -14.54
N LEU A 190 18.51 12.54 -15.24
CA LEU A 190 18.43 13.35 -16.44
C LEU A 190 18.04 14.81 -16.15
N GLY A 191 17.74 15.14 -14.88
CA GLY A 191 17.15 16.41 -14.44
C GLY A 191 15.75 16.25 -13.86
N GLU A 192 15.15 17.35 -13.40
CA GLU A 192 13.77 17.31 -12.89
C GLU A 192 12.78 17.02 -14.05
N PRO A 193 12.00 15.93 -13.98
CA PRO A 193 11.04 15.61 -15.02
C PRO A 193 9.86 16.60 -15.03
N PRO A 194 9.21 16.85 -16.18
CA PRO A 194 7.98 17.61 -16.22
C PRO A 194 6.88 16.92 -15.40
N VAL A 195 5.97 17.71 -14.84
CA VAL A 195 4.87 17.23 -14.00
C VAL A 195 3.55 17.51 -14.71
N LEU A 196 2.66 16.50 -14.74
CA LEU A 196 1.31 16.64 -15.26
C LEU A 196 0.52 17.63 -14.39
N SER A 197 -0.30 18.48 -15.02
CA SER A 197 -1.14 19.44 -14.30
C SER A 197 -2.21 18.72 -13.48
N ASP A 198 -2.74 19.38 -12.46
CA ASP A 198 -3.85 18.84 -11.67
C ASP A 198 -5.11 18.60 -12.53
N GLU A 199 -5.33 19.41 -13.57
CA GLU A 199 -6.42 19.21 -14.52
C GLU A 199 -6.25 17.90 -15.30
N GLU A 200 -5.04 17.64 -15.82
CA GLU A 200 -4.76 16.42 -16.55
C GLU A 200 -4.84 15.20 -15.63
N MET A 201 -4.31 15.31 -14.41
CA MET A 201 -4.43 14.24 -13.43
C MET A 201 -5.88 13.97 -13.00
N ALA A 202 -6.75 14.98 -13.00
CA ALA A 202 -8.18 14.76 -12.76
C ALA A 202 -8.81 13.91 -13.86
N ARG A 203 -8.44 14.13 -15.14
CA ARG A 203 -8.87 13.30 -16.28
C ARG A 203 -8.34 11.86 -16.14
N VAL A 204 -7.05 11.71 -15.82
CA VAL A 204 -6.43 10.39 -15.58
C VAL A 204 -7.14 9.64 -14.46
N LEU A 205 -7.41 10.28 -13.31
CA LEU A 205 -8.10 9.65 -12.18
C LEU A 205 -9.53 9.23 -12.53
N GLN A 206 -10.24 10.05 -13.31
CA GLN A 206 -11.57 9.71 -13.80
C GLN A 206 -11.52 8.51 -14.77
N GLN A 207 -10.53 8.47 -15.65
CA GLN A 207 -10.34 7.35 -16.59
C GLN A 207 -9.98 6.04 -15.87
N MET A 208 -9.07 6.10 -14.88
CA MET A 208 -8.75 4.95 -14.02
C MET A 208 -10.00 4.42 -13.30
N LYS A 209 -10.84 5.32 -12.80
CA LYS A 209 -12.12 4.95 -12.17
C LYS A 209 -13.05 4.26 -13.15
N ASN A 210 -13.23 4.80 -14.36
CA ASN A 210 -14.09 4.19 -15.39
C ASN A 210 -13.59 2.78 -15.77
N MET A 211 -12.27 2.62 -15.97
CA MET A 211 -11.66 1.34 -16.29
C MET A 211 -11.80 0.31 -15.17
N SER A 212 -11.79 0.74 -13.90
CA SER A 212 -12.05 -0.16 -12.77
C SER A 212 -13.47 -0.74 -12.77
N TYR A 213 -14.42 -0.09 -13.44
CA TYR A 213 -15.79 -0.58 -13.70
C TYR A 213 -15.94 -1.32 -15.04
N GLY A 214 -14.82 -1.61 -15.72
CA GLY A 214 -14.81 -2.33 -17.00
C GLY A 214 -15.21 -1.50 -18.21
N GLN A 215 -15.26 -0.17 -18.08
CA GLN A 215 -15.53 0.73 -19.20
C GLN A 215 -14.27 0.96 -20.03
N ALA A 216 -14.45 1.23 -21.33
CA ALA A 216 -13.36 1.68 -22.19
C ALA A 216 -12.84 3.05 -21.72
N PRO A 217 -11.56 3.37 -21.99
CA PRO A 217 -11.06 4.72 -21.79
C PRO A 217 -11.91 5.73 -22.55
N ASP A 218 -12.19 6.88 -21.93
CA ASP A 218 -12.71 8.04 -22.66
C ASP A 218 -11.61 8.56 -23.59
N LEU A 219 -11.96 8.80 -24.86
CA LEU A 219 -11.02 9.14 -25.92
C LEU A 219 -11.23 10.58 -26.42
N ASP A 220 -11.68 11.49 -25.57
CA ASP A 220 -11.88 12.91 -25.90
C ASP A 220 -12.66 13.12 -27.23
N GLY A 221 -13.77 12.40 -27.38
CA GLY A 221 -14.63 12.50 -28.56
C GLY A 221 -14.13 11.75 -29.80
N VAL A 222 -13.06 10.96 -29.70
CA VAL A 222 -12.61 10.08 -30.78
C VAL A 222 -13.41 8.77 -30.78
N ASN A 223 -14.12 8.49 -31.88
CA ASN A 223 -14.96 7.28 -32.05
C ASN A 223 -14.16 6.00 -32.41
N ASP A 224 -12.85 6.02 -32.23
CA ASP A 224 -11.92 4.91 -32.50
C ASP A 224 -11.82 3.98 -31.28
N ILE A 225 -12.95 3.39 -30.91
CA ILE A 225 -13.04 2.43 -29.81
C ILE A 225 -12.75 1.01 -30.31
N ALA A 226 -12.05 0.21 -29.50
CA ALA A 226 -11.87 -1.22 -29.77
C ALA A 226 -13.24 -1.91 -29.85
N ARG A 227 -13.53 -2.55 -30.98
CA ARG A 227 -14.81 -3.24 -31.22
C ARG A 227 -14.57 -4.75 -31.30
N PRO A 228 -15.47 -5.57 -30.73
CA PRO A 228 -15.40 -7.00 -30.92
C PRO A 228 -15.56 -7.33 -32.42
N LYS A 229 -14.83 -8.33 -32.89
CA LYS A 229 -14.97 -8.82 -34.26
C LYS A 229 -16.41 -9.29 -34.46
N GLN A 230 -17.14 -8.68 -35.39
CA GLN A 230 -18.46 -9.15 -35.78
C GLN A 230 -18.31 -10.57 -36.37
N ARG A 231 -19.11 -11.51 -35.88
CA ARG A 231 -19.13 -12.90 -36.37
C ARG A 231 -19.94 -13.01 -37.65
#